data_AF-A0A3N9UU92-F1
#
_entry.id   AF-A0A3N9UU92-F1
#
_cell.length_a   1.000
_cell.length_b   1.000
_cell.length_c   1.000
_cell.angle_alpha   90.00
_cell.angle_beta   90.00
_cell.angle_gamma   90.00
#
_symmetry.space_group_name_H-M   'P 1'
#
loop_
_entity.id
_entity.type
_entity.pdbx_description
1 polymer ?
#
loop_
_entity_poly.entity_id
_entity_poly.type
_entity_poly.pdbx_seq_one_letter_code
_entity_poly.pdbx_strand_id
1 'polypeptide(L)'
;MVSDALQDNFRDRKRLREMDARMDEKSSEQPKPGLFEEYLLAVDIHLVERGMAFKPAKSVEFGKTDQSMLNHIRNGILFLLRFNEALEKLNARPLEKNGLRECIALFVVHDLHKLKFGEWKQDEDTLELPETMENQFEIPKDVLLEFIKEMHLRDLAPSLKDEDYFSVAVALHKSRFSRSGARTSRFMDLEPFLYLMDTMASCSSPEEAVSARSLTALRDGFPQESPESQLNLQYHRLDDVKGILSGIINKSVADVLTEQGLVMLMAYQDGCVYLSKGLQKAVVSSESIENVYNVLEKNIRQSSSALSDPARLGNNLRTPRLGYYGLSDEYYFFSGPKTMLQAFIEKSVTSAHAEKNLDLTDSMTDGIRRCGQVVPIEMECSKEGQNILLGFARAVATVHQSFVSEVITDNKQSLRKTCEIWGVPA
;
A
#
# COMPACT_ATOMS: atom_id res chain seq x y z
N MET A 1 17.11 0.91 3.52
CA MET A 1 16.82 2.34 3.36
C MET A 1 15.31 2.52 3.36
N VAL A 2 14.76 2.90 4.52
CA VAL A 2 13.33 3.16 4.70
C VAL A 2 13.04 4.55 4.16
N SER A 3 12.03 4.66 3.31
CA SER A 3 11.63 5.87 2.59
C SER A 3 11.29 7.02 3.52
N ASP A 4 11.74 8.22 3.16
CA ASP A 4 11.40 9.53 3.73
C ASP A 4 9.89 9.90 3.74
N ALA A 5 9.01 8.99 3.31
CA ALA A 5 7.57 9.19 3.24
C ALA A 5 6.86 9.33 4.62
N LEU A 6 7.54 8.98 5.73
CA LEU A 6 6.97 9.10 7.08
C LEU A 6 7.28 10.45 7.75
N GLN A 7 8.27 11.22 7.26
CA GLN A 7 8.58 12.53 7.83
C GLN A 7 7.65 13.65 7.32
N ASP A 8 7.02 13.48 6.15
CA ASP A 8 6.06 14.46 5.63
C ASP A 8 4.73 14.51 6.42
N ASN A 9 4.36 13.44 7.12
CA ASN A 9 3.18 13.42 7.99
C ASN A 9 3.32 14.30 9.25
N PHE A 10 4.55 14.65 9.66
CA PHE A 10 4.77 15.51 10.82
C PHE A 10 4.69 17.01 10.49
N ARG A 11 4.88 17.41 9.22
CA ARG A 11 4.75 18.81 8.79
C ARG A 11 3.30 19.27 8.63
N ASP A 12 2.35 18.35 8.47
CA ASP A 12 0.92 18.68 8.29
C ASP A 12 0.12 18.82 9.60
N ARG A 13 0.72 18.55 10.77
CA ARG A 13 0.04 18.71 12.07
C ARG A 13 -0.40 20.15 12.38
N LYS A 14 0.27 21.15 11.79
CA LYS A 14 -0.12 22.57 11.97
C LYS A 14 -1.34 22.93 11.11
N ARG A 15 -1.46 22.35 9.91
CA ARG A 15 -2.63 22.52 9.03
C ARG A 15 -3.86 21.76 9.53
N LEU A 16 -3.66 20.56 10.09
CA LEU A 16 -4.73 19.77 10.71
C LEU A 16 -5.34 20.48 11.92
N ARG A 17 -4.52 21.09 12.79
CA ARG A 17 -5.01 21.91 13.92
C ARG A 17 -5.82 23.13 13.50
N GLU A 18 -5.49 23.74 12.36
CA GLU A 18 -6.23 24.89 11.81
C GLU A 18 -7.55 24.47 11.13
N MET A 19 -7.66 23.21 10.68
CA MET A 19 -8.90 22.61 10.17
C MET A 19 -9.83 22.15 11.30
N ASP A 20 -9.28 21.56 12.36
CA ASP A 20 -10.06 21.09 13.53
C ASP A 20 -10.74 22.24 14.27
N ALA A 21 -10.09 23.41 14.38
CA ALA A 21 -10.67 24.61 14.98
C ALA A 21 -11.90 25.16 14.23
N ARG A 22 -12.19 24.68 13.00
CA ARG A 22 -13.37 25.06 12.21
C ARG A 22 -14.47 23.98 12.20
N MET A 23 -14.23 22.82 12.81
CA MET A 23 -15.19 21.70 12.85
C MET A 23 -15.88 21.50 14.21
N ASP A 24 -15.57 22.33 15.21
CA ASP A 24 -16.03 22.16 16.60
C ASP A 24 -17.49 22.53 16.90
N GLU A 25 -18.37 22.68 15.90
CA GLU A 25 -19.80 22.96 16.14
C GLU A 25 -20.78 21.86 15.70
N LYS A 26 -20.31 20.66 15.30
CA LYS A 26 -21.22 19.53 15.05
C LYS A 26 -20.73 18.20 15.62
N SER A 27 -21.22 17.91 16.84
CA SER A 27 -21.42 16.59 17.44
C SER A 27 -20.32 15.53 17.19
N SER A 28 -19.30 15.49 18.06
CA SER A 28 -18.26 14.47 18.02
C SER A 28 -18.56 13.30 18.98
N GLU A 29 -19.20 12.25 18.46
CA GLU A 29 -18.78 10.91 18.88
C GLU A 29 -17.58 10.55 17.99
N GLN A 30 -16.37 10.68 18.54
CA GLN A 30 -15.18 10.22 17.82
C GLN A 30 -15.28 8.70 17.59
N PRO A 31 -15.01 8.21 16.36
CA PRO A 31 -14.99 6.78 16.11
C PRO A 31 -13.94 6.11 17.00
N LYS A 32 -14.30 4.98 17.62
CA LYS A 32 -13.36 4.22 18.46
C LYS A 32 -12.14 3.81 17.63
N PRO A 33 -10.91 3.98 18.14
CA PRO A 33 -9.70 3.62 17.40
C PRO A 33 -9.68 2.12 17.05
N GLY A 34 -9.12 1.81 15.88
CA GLY A 34 -8.90 0.42 15.46
C GLY A 34 -7.87 -0.28 16.37
N LEU A 35 -7.85 -1.62 16.39
CA LEU A 35 -6.96 -2.37 17.30
C LEU A 35 -5.46 -2.09 17.06
N PHE A 36 -5.07 -1.84 15.81
CA PHE A 36 -3.69 -1.44 15.51
C PHE A 36 -3.34 -0.08 16.12
N GLU A 37 -4.25 0.88 16.04
CA GLU A 37 -4.08 2.21 16.64
C GLU A 37 -4.07 2.13 18.18
N GLU A 38 -4.91 1.28 18.77
CA GLU A 38 -4.86 0.95 20.20
C GLU A 38 -3.48 0.42 20.61
N TYR A 39 -2.91 -0.54 19.85
CA TYR A 39 -1.53 -1.02 20.06
C TYR A 39 -0.48 0.10 19.91
N LEU A 40 -0.61 0.96 18.89
CA LEU A 40 0.34 2.05 18.65
C LEU A 40 0.41 3.01 19.84
N LEU A 41 -0.75 3.36 20.39
CA LEU A 41 -0.87 4.31 21.50
C LEU A 41 -0.49 3.69 22.84
N ALA A 42 -0.81 2.40 23.06
CA ALA A 42 -0.62 1.75 24.35
C ALA A 42 0.75 1.09 24.53
N VAL A 43 1.39 0.61 23.46
CA VAL A 43 2.59 -0.25 23.55
C VAL A 43 3.71 0.22 22.64
N ASP A 44 3.41 0.47 21.36
CA ASP A 44 4.43 0.75 20.34
C ASP A 44 5.27 2.00 20.68
N ILE A 45 4.63 3.03 21.24
CA ILE A 45 5.32 4.25 21.67
C ILE A 45 6.43 3.94 22.69
N HIS A 46 6.20 3.02 23.62
CA HIS A 46 7.18 2.63 24.63
C HIS A 46 8.29 1.76 24.04
N LEU A 47 7.98 0.91 23.06
CA LEU A 47 8.98 0.17 22.30
C LEU A 47 9.91 1.14 21.53
N VAL A 48 9.35 2.21 20.96
CA VAL A 48 10.12 3.27 20.28
C VAL A 48 11.01 4.02 21.29
N GLU A 49 10.45 4.44 22.43
CA GLU A 49 11.18 5.16 23.49
C GLU A 49 12.35 4.34 24.05
N ARG A 50 12.19 3.02 24.15
CA ARG A 50 13.26 2.08 24.56
C ARG A 50 14.20 1.66 23.43
N GLY A 51 14.11 2.31 22.27
CA GLY A 51 15.07 2.12 21.19
C GLY A 51 15.01 0.74 20.53
N MET A 52 13.86 0.05 20.56
CA MET A 52 13.69 -1.27 19.92
C MET A 52 13.92 -1.24 18.40
N ALA A 53 13.87 -0.05 17.79
CA ALA A 53 14.25 0.16 16.40
C ALA A 53 15.74 -0.12 16.11
N PHE A 54 16.60 -0.09 17.14
CA PHE A 54 18.04 -0.32 17.03
C PHE A 54 18.48 -1.67 17.61
N LYS A 55 17.56 -2.47 18.15
CA LYS A 55 17.82 -3.81 18.65
C LYS A 55 17.62 -4.83 17.52
N PRO A 56 18.52 -5.79 17.32
CA PRO A 56 18.37 -6.78 16.26
C PRO A 56 17.29 -7.81 16.63
N ALA A 57 16.34 -8.06 15.74
CA ALA A 57 15.48 -9.26 15.79
C ALA A 57 16.15 -10.44 15.08
N LYS A 58 16.93 -10.13 14.05
CA LYS A 58 17.75 -11.04 13.25
C LYS A 58 19.11 -10.39 13.01
N SER A 59 20.17 -11.19 13.03
CA SER A 59 21.53 -10.69 12.83
C SER A 59 22.12 -11.19 11.52
N VAL A 60 22.73 -10.26 10.77
CA VAL A 60 23.44 -10.50 9.51
C VAL A 60 24.62 -11.45 9.70
N GLU A 61 25.22 -11.46 10.88
CA GLU A 61 26.31 -12.36 11.27
C GLU A 61 25.94 -13.85 11.13
N PHE A 62 24.64 -14.18 11.15
CA PHE A 62 24.13 -15.53 10.92
C PHE A 62 23.48 -15.71 9.54
N GLY A 63 23.83 -14.85 8.57
CA GLY A 63 23.33 -14.90 7.20
C GLY A 63 21.85 -14.51 7.04
N LYS A 64 21.27 -13.81 8.03
CA LYS A 64 19.87 -13.37 8.01
C LYS A 64 19.76 -11.91 7.60
N THR A 65 18.63 -11.53 6.99
CA THR A 65 18.34 -10.12 6.67
C THR A 65 18.31 -9.28 7.94
N ASP A 66 18.94 -8.11 7.88
CA ASP A 66 18.95 -7.14 8.98
C ASP A 66 17.52 -6.61 9.22
N GLN A 67 16.97 -6.90 10.39
CA GLN A 67 15.62 -6.50 10.78
C GLN A 67 15.62 -6.10 12.25
N SER A 68 15.14 -4.89 12.53
CA SER A 68 14.99 -4.41 13.90
C SER A 68 13.86 -5.12 14.64
N MET A 69 13.99 -5.22 15.96
CA MET A 69 12.98 -5.79 16.86
C MET A 69 11.62 -5.12 16.68
N LEU A 70 11.62 -3.79 16.60
CA LEU A 70 10.39 -3.03 16.39
C LEU A 70 9.69 -3.38 15.07
N ASN A 71 10.44 -3.51 13.96
CA ASN A 71 9.84 -3.87 12.67
C ASN A 71 9.36 -5.33 12.64
N HIS A 72 10.08 -6.24 13.31
CA HIS A 72 9.64 -7.63 13.47
C HIS A 72 8.30 -7.71 14.21
N ILE A 73 8.19 -7.02 15.35
CA ILE A 73 6.96 -6.95 16.14
C ILE A 73 5.81 -6.36 15.32
N ARG A 74 6.02 -5.19 14.69
CA ARG A 74 5.00 -4.53 13.88
C ARG A 74 4.53 -5.39 12.71
N ASN A 75 5.45 -6.06 12.01
CA ASN A 75 5.11 -6.95 10.89
C ASN A 75 4.27 -8.15 11.36
N GLY A 76 4.61 -8.75 12.50
CA GLY A 76 3.83 -9.85 13.07
C GLY A 76 2.42 -9.43 13.51
N ILE A 77 2.29 -8.24 14.09
CA ILE A 77 0.98 -7.67 14.46
C ILE A 77 0.13 -7.37 13.21
N LEU A 78 0.71 -6.74 12.19
CA LEU A 78 0.01 -6.48 10.93
C LEU A 78 -0.45 -7.79 10.26
N PHE A 79 0.41 -8.82 10.28
CA PHE A 79 0.03 -10.16 9.84
C PHE A 79 -1.15 -10.70 10.63
N LEU A 80 -1.11 -10.66 11.97
CA LEU A 80 -2.16 -11.19 12.84
C LEU A 80 -3.52 -10.56 12.51
N LEU A 81 -3.57 -9.23 12.38
CA LEU A 81 -4.82 -8.52 12.10
C LEU A 81 -5.42 -8.94 10.75
N ARG A 82 -4.59 -8.97 9.70
CA ARG A 82 -5.02 -9.39 8.35
C ARG A 82 -5.38 -10.86 8.30
N PHE A 83 -4.62 -11.71 9.00
CA PHE A 83 -4.89 -13.13 9.09
C PHE A 83 -6.22 -13.38 9.79
N ASN A 84 -6.51 -12.67 10.87
CA ASN A 84 -7.78 -12.78 11.58
C ASN A 84 -8.97 -12.37 10.71
N GLU A 85 -8.86 -11.26 9.97
CA GLU A 85 -9.87 -10.85 8.98
C GLU A 85 -10.01 -11.88 7.86
N ALA A 86 -8.91 -12.49 7.42
CA ALA A 86 -8.92 -13.53 6.40
C ALA A 86 -9.60 -14.81 6.88
N LEU A 87 -9.41 -15.20 8.14
CA LEU A 87 -10.11 -16.33 8.75
C LEU A 87 -11.63 -16.08 8.72
N GLU A 88 -12.08 -14.89 9.10
CA GLU A 88 -13.49 -14.52 9.05
C GLU A 88 -14.05 -14.58 7.62
N LYS A 89 -13.38 -13.95 6.65
CA LYS A 89 -13.79 -13.97 5.23
C LYS A 89 -13.86 -15.39 4.65
N LEU A 90 -12.98 -16.27 5.13
CA LEU A 90 -12.93 -17.65 4.71
C LEU A 90 -13.76 -18.56 5.62
N ASN A 91 -14.64 -18.08 6.50
CA ASN A 91 -15.43 -18.93 7.40
C ASN A 91 -14.58 -19.94 8.20
N ALA A 92 -13.38 -19.53 8.62
CA ALA A 92 -12.55 -20.23 9.60
C ALA A 92 -12.63 -19.46 10.93
N ARG A 93 -12.32 -20.12 12.05
CA ARG A 93 -12.49 -19.53 13.39
C ARG A 93 -11.47 -18.42 13.66
N PRO A 94 -11.86 -17.14 13.72
CA PRO A 94 -10.96 -16.06 14.10
C PRO A 94 -10.82 -15.97 15.63
N LEU A 95 -9.84 -15.21 16.09
CA LEU A 95 -9.78 -14.70 17.46
C LEU A 95 -10.80 -13.56 17.64
N GLU A 96 -11.44 -13.58 18.80
CA GLU A 96 -12.20 -12.44 19.28
C GLU A 96 -11.28 -11.28 19.70
N LYS A 97 -11.86 -10.10 19.90
CA LYS A 97 -11.11 -8.87 20.20
C LYS A 97 -10.13 -9.00 21.37
N ASN A 98 -10.52 -9.68 22.45
CA ASN A 98 -9.63 -9.91 23.59
C ASN A 98 -8.52 -10.90 23.24
N GLY A 99 -8.82 -11.97 22.50
CA GLY A 99 -7.80 -12.90 22.01
C GLY A 99 -6.76 -12.22 21.12
N LEU A 100 -7.16 -11.26 20.28
CA LEU A 100 -6.21 -10.46 19.49
C LEU A 100 -5.29 -9.61 20.37
N ARG A 101 -5.84 -8.90 21.37
CA ARG A 101 -5.03 -8.09 22.31
C ARG A 101 -4.00 -8.93 23.05
N GLU A 102 -4.43 -10.08 23.54
CA GLU A 102 -3.57 -11.02 24.24
C GLU A 102 -2.48 -11.57 23.30
N CYS A 103 -2.83 -11.96 22.08
CA CYS A 103 -1.87 -12.43 21.10
C CYS A 103 -0.84 -11.34 20.73
N ILE A 104 -1.26 -10.07 20.61
CA ILE A 104 -0.37 -8.93 20.43
C ILE A 104 0.58 -8.79 21.62
N ALA A 105 0.06 -8.75 22.85
CA ALA A 105 0.85 -8.57 24.05
C ALA A 105 1.88 -9.70 24.25
N LEU A 106 1.47 -10.95 24.02
CA LEU A 106 2.37 -12.11 24.04
C LEU A 106 3.43 -12.05 22.93
N PHE A 107 3.06 -11.59 21.73
CA PHE A 107 4.02 -11.43 20.65
C PHE A 107 5.05 -10.33 20.95
N VAL A 108 4.74 -9.31 21.74
CA VAL A 108 5.74 -8.28 22.08
C VAL A 108 6.88 -8.86 22.94
N VAL A 109 6.62 -9.88 23.78
CA VAL A 109 7.64 -10.48 24.67
C VAL A 109 8.38 -11.69 24.08
N HIS A 110 7.93 -12.24 22.95
CA HIS A 110 8.41 -13.55 22.46
C HIS A 110 9.92 -13.62 22.18
N ASP A 111 10.51 -12.49 21.84
CA ASP A 111 11.92 -12.35 21.49
C ASP A 111 12.74 -11.65 22.58
N LEU A 112 12.21 -11.56 23.81
CA LEU A 112 12.90 -10.95 24.95
C LEU A 112 14.29 -11.59 25.21
N HIS A 113 14.44 -12.89 24.93
CA HIS A 113 15.72 -13.60 25.02
C HIS A 113 16.84 -13.06 24.12
N LYS A 114 16.53 -12.19 23.14
CA LYS A 114 17.52 -11.54 22.26
C LYS A 114 18.02 -10.20 22.82
N LEU A 115 17.42 -9.68 23.88
CA LEU A 115 17.78 -8.41 24.48
C LEU A 115 18.84 -8.56 25.56
N LYS A 116 19.62 -7.50 25.79
CA LYS A 116 20.59 -7.46 26.90
C LYS A 116 19.85 -7.12 28.20
N PHE A 117 19.86 -8.04 29.15
CA PHE A 117 19.11 -7.88 30.41
C PHE A 117 19.66 -6.82 31.36
N GLY A 118 20.92 -6.39 31.21
CA GLY A 118 21.50 -5.33 32.05
C GLY A 118 20.81 -3.97 31.91
N GLU A 119 20.00 -3.75 30.86
CA GLU A 119 19.18 -2.54 30.68
C GLU A 119 17.85 -2.60 31.45
N TRP A 120 17.53 -3.74 32.07
CA TRP A 120 16.24 -4.09 32.69
C TRP A 120 16.43 -4.70 34.09
N LYS A 121 17.53 -4.33 34.75
CA LYS A 121 17.81 -4.67 36.13
C LYS A 121 18.25 -3.41 36.86
N GLN A 122 17.68 -3.19 38.05
CA GLN A 122 17.97 -2.02 38.87
C GLN A 122 19.27 -2.18 39.71
N ASP A 123 19.84 -3.38 39.79
CA ASP A 123 21.08 -3.65 40.52
C ASP A 123 22.29 -3.72 39.56
N GLU A 124 23.33 -2.92 39.86
CA GLU A 124 24.59 -2.78 39.12
C GLU A 124 25.50 -4.02 39.16
N ASP A 125 25.10 -5.09 39.85
CA ASP A 125 25.83 -6.36 39.84
C ASP A 125 25.51 -7.15 38.56
N THR A 126 26.27 -6.78 37.52
CA THR A 126 26.36 -7.42 36.20
C THR A 126 26.25 -8.94 36.26
N LEU A 127 25.05 -9.45 35.99
CA LEU A 127 24.90 -10.78 35.40
C LEU A 127 25.34 -10.66 33.94
N GLU A 128 26.53 -11.18 33.66
CA GLU A 128 27.00 -11.47 32.31
C GLU A 128 25.88 -12.18 31.55
N LEU A 129 25.73 -11.82 30.28
CA LEU A 129 24.77 -12.44 29.37
C LEU A 129 24.81 -13.96 29.53
N PRO A 130 23.73 -14.69 29.23
CA PRO A 130 23.91 -16.00 28.67
C PRO A 130 24.67 -15.83 27.34
N GLU A 131 26.01 -15.78 27.39
CA GLU A 131 26.89 -15.64 26.24
C GLU A 131 26.85 -16.87 25.33
N THR A 132 26.20 -17.94 25.79
CA THR A 132 26.05 -19.20 25.07
C THR A 132 24.63 -19.40 24.58
N MET A 133 24.48 -20.00 23.40
CA MET A 133 23.18 -20.39 22.83
C MET A 133 22.34 -21.27 23.76
N GLU A 134 22.97 -21.95 24.73
CA GLU A 134 22.32 -22.91 25.63
C GLU A 134 21.46 -22.22 26.69
N ASN A 135 21.88 -21.04 27.13
CA ASN A 135 21.24 -20.32 28.24
C ASN A 135 20.36 -19.15 27.77
N GLN A 136 20.20 -18.96 26.45
CA GLN A 136 19.47 -17.80 25.90
C GLN A 136 18.03 -17.70 26.42
N PHE A 137 17.36 -18.83 26.74
CA PHE A 137 16.00 -18.85 27.28
C PHE A 137 15.93 -18.86 28.82
N GLU A 138 17.05 -18.66 29.51
CA GLU A 138 17.10 -18.44 30.96
C GLU A 138 16.77 -16.98 31.29
N ILE A 139 15.55 -16.57 30.99
CA ILE A 139 15.08 -15.20 31.22
C ILE A 139 14.74 -15.02 32.72
N PRO A 140 15.40 -14.09 33.43
CA PRO A 140 15.06 -13.77 34.82
C PRO A 140 13.62 -13.22 34.94
N LYS A 141 12.91 -13.61 36.00
CA LYS A 141 11.50 -13.21 36.19
C LYS A 141 11.34 -11.70 36.38
N ASP A 142 12.24 -11.09 37.14
CA ASP A 142 12.34 -9.65 37.36
C ASP A 142 12.44 -8.88 36.03
N VAL A 143 13.33 -9.32 35.14
CA VAL A 143 13.52 -8.73 33.80
C VAL A 143 12.22 -8.78 32.99
N LEU A 144 11.54 -9.92 32.99
CA LEU A 144 10.26 -10.06 32.30
C LEU A 144 9.19 -9.12 32.88
N LEU A 145 9.08 -9.06 34.21
CA LEU A 145 8.08 -8.23 34.89
C LEU A 145 8.33 -6.73 34.67
N GLU A 146 9.59 -6.31 34.66
CA GLU A 146 9.98 -4.93 34.34
C GLU A 146 9.66 -4.62 32.88
N PHE A 147 10.00 -5.50 31.94
CA PHE A 147 9.66 -5.33 30.53
C PHE A 147 8.15 -5.22 30.29
N ILE A 148 7.34 -6.11 30.89
CA ILE A 148 5.87 -6.09 30.81
C ILE A 148 5.31 -4.76 31.31
N LYS A 149 5.86 -4.26 32.42
CA LYS A 149 5.44 -3.00 33.04
C LYS A 149 5.80 -1.81 32.16
N GLU A 150 7.04 -1.73 31.69
CA GLU A 150 7.52 -0.60 30.90
C GLU A 150 6.86 -0.52 29.53
N MET A 151 6.51 -1.67 28.93
CA MET A 151 5.82 -1.73 27.65
C MET A 151 4.29 -1.66 27.79
N HIS A 152 3.77 -1.43 29.01
CA HIS A 152 2.34 -1.30 29.28
C HIS A 152 1.47 -2.47 28.77
N LEU A 153 2.03 -3.70 28.77
CA LEU A 153 1.34 -4.86 28.18
C LEU A 153 0.11 -5.30 28.98
N ARG A 154 0.11 -5.07 30.30
CA ARG A 154 -1.06 -5.34 31.17
C ARG A 154 -2.24 -4.42 30.88
N ASP A 155 -1.97 -3.21 30.37
CA ASP A 155 -3.03 -2.27 30.02
C ASP A 155 -3.73 -2.72 28.72
N LEU A 156 -2.95 -3.25 27.77
CA LEU A 156 -3.48 -3.80 26.52
C LEU A 156 -4.20 -5.15 26.74
N ALA A 157 -3.64 -6.04 27.56
CA ALA A 157 -4.14 -7.40 27.76
C ALA A 157 -4.25 -7.76 29.26
N PRO A 158 -5.24 -7.22 29.98
CA PRO A 158 -5.35 -7.34 31.44
C PRO A 158 -5.73 -8.75 31.93
N SER A 159 -6.21 -9.62 31.03
CA SER A 159 -6.57 -11.01 31.33
C SER A 159 -5.38 -11.96 31.35
N LEU A 160 -4.23 -11.58 30.79
CA LEU A 160 -3.03 -12.39 30.79
C LEU A 160 -2.35 -12.39 32.16
N LYS A 161 -1.83 -13.56 32.54
CA LYS A 161 -1.02 -13.71 33.74
C LYS A 161 0.46 -13.63 33.39
N ASP A 162 1.30 -13.32 34.36
CA ASP A 162 2.75 -13.22 34.17
C ASP A 162 3.35 -14.56 33.68
N GLU A 163 2.74 -15.70 34.05
CA GLU A 163 3.14 -17.02 33.56
C GLU A 163 2.88 -17.22 32.06
N ASP A 164 1.86 -16.56 31.49
CA ASP A 164 1.55 -16.63 30.06
C ASP A 164 2.65 -15.92 29.25
N TYR A 165 3.04 -14.72 29.69
CA TYR A 165 4.16 -13.98 29.11
C TYR A 165 5.47 -14.76 29.23
N PHE A 166 5.74 -15.33 30.40
CA PHE A 166 6.92 -16.14 30.62
C PHE A 166 6.97 -17.34 29.67
N SER A 167 5.85 -18.07 29.56
CA SER A 167 5.74 -19.23 28.67
C SER A 167 6.10 -18.89 27.22
N VAL A 168 5.55 -17.80 26.70
CA VAL A 168 5.84 -17.38 25.31
C VAL A 168 7.30 -17.00 25.11
N ALA A 169 7.87 -16.24 26.04
CA ALA A 169 9.26 -15.77 25.95
C ALA A 169 10.28 -16.93 25.95
N VAL A 170 9.95 -18.07 26.54
CA VAL A 170 10.89 -19.22 26.67
C VAL A 170 10.54 -20.45 25.83
N ALA A 171 9.28 -20.60 25.38
CA ALA A 171 8.78 -21.84 24.78
C ALA A 171 8.30 -21.71 23.32
N LEU A 172 8.07 -20.50 22.79
CA LEU A 172 7.55 -20.34 21.43
C LEU A 172 8.53 -20.85 20.35
N HIS A 173 9.82 -20.63 20.57
CA HIS A 173 10.86 -21.00 19.62
C HIS A 173 11.07 -22.51 19.59
N LYS A 174 10.96 -23.13 18.41
CA LYS A 174 11.25 -24.57 18.23
C LYS A 174 12.77 -24.83 18.21
N SER A 175 13.40 -24.72 19.37
CA SER A 175 14.84 -24.97 19.60
C SER A 175 15.03 -26.01 20.70
N ARG A 176 16.11 -26.80 20.65
CA ARG A 176 16.47 -27.73 21.73
C ARG A 176 16.72 -27.05 23.08
N PHE A 177 17.01 -25.75 23.04
CA PHE A 177 17.26 -24.92 24.23
C PHE A 177 16.00 -24.22 24.74
N SER A 178 14.91 -24.24 23.96
CA SER A 178 13.62 -23.69 24.41
C SER A 178 13.06 -24.51 25.56
N ARG A 179 12.31 -23.86 26.44
CA ARG A 179 11.67 -24.51 27.59
C ARG A 179 10.28 -24.99 27.21
N SER A 180 10.21 -25.97 26.31
CA SER A 180 8.94 -26.50 25.76
C SER A 180 7.94 -27.05 26.80
N GLY A 181 8.39 -27.34 28.03
CA GLY A 181 7.52 -27.73 29.15
C GLY A 181 6.87 -26.55 29.91
N ALA A 182 7.36 -25.32 29.72
CA ALA A 182 6.81 -24.11 30.35
C ALA A 182 5.66 -23.57 29.49
N ARG A 183 4.53 -24.28 29.46
CA ARG A 183 3.36 -23.91 28.65
C ARG A 183 2.12 -23.76 29.52
N THR A 184 1.50 -22.59 29.50
CA THR A 184 0.16 -22.39 30.07
C THR A 184 -0.92 -22.80 29.08
N SER A 185 -2.14 -23.07 29.57
CA SER A 185 -3.29 -23.32 28.70
C SER A 185 -3.55 -22.16 27.74
N ARG A 186 -3.43 -20.91 28.22
CA ARG A 186 -3.70 -19.75 27.38
C ARG A 186 -2.67 -19.57 26.28
N PHE A 187 -1.40 -19.83 26.58
CA PHE A 187 -0.36 -19.88 25.55
C PHE A 187 -0.69 -20.94 24.49
N MET A 188 -1.06 -22.15 24.89
CA MET A 188 -1.38 -23.23 23.92
C MET A 188 -2.53 -22.86 22.99
N ASP A 189 -3.55 -22.14 23.47
CA ASP A 189 -4.65 -21.66 22.63
C ASP A 189 -4.20 -20.65 21.56
N LEU A 190 -3.18 -19.83 21.86
CA LEU A 190 -2.70 -18.73 21.00
C LEU A 190 -1.43 -19.09 20.22
N GLU A 191 -0.77 -20.19 20.55
CA GLU A 191 0.50 -20.62 19.95
C GLU A 191 0.44 -20.72 18.42
N PRO A 192 -0.61 -21.29 17.78
CA PRO A 192 -0.70 -21.32 16.32
C PRO A 192 -0.60 -19.95 15.66
N PHE A 193 -1.23 -18.94 16.27
CA PHE A 193 -1.18 -17.56 15.78
C PHE A 193 0.21 -16.98 16.00
N LEU A 194 0.75 -17.06 17.21
CA LEU A 194 2.08 -16.55 17.56
C LEU A 194 3.18 -17.15 16.67
N TYR A 195 3.08 -18.44 16.37
CA TYR A 195 4.05 -19.12 15.51
C TYR A 195 3.99 -18.67 14.06
N LEU A 196 2.78 -18.48 13.51
CA LEU A 196 2.61 -17.92 12.16
C LEU A 196 3.05 -16.45 12.10
N MET A 197 2.77 -15.66 13.14
CA MET A 197 3.24 -14.28 13.26
C MET A 197 4.77 -14.21 13.20
N ASP A 198 5.47 -14.98 14.03
CA ASP A 198 6.95 -15.01 14.05
C ASP A 198 7.50 -15.47 12.70
N THR A 199 6.92 -16.52 12.13
CA THR A 199 7.34 -17.07 10.83
C THR A 199 7.17 -16.03 9.71
N MET A 200 6.02 -15.37 9.61
CA MET A 200 5.71 -14.44 8.52
C MET A 200 6.47 -13.13 8.65
N ALA A 201 6.61 -12.60 9.86
CA ALA A 201 7.40 -11.41 10.16
C ALA A 201 8.88 -11.62 9.87
N SER A 202 9.34 -12.88 9.97
CA SER A 202 10.69 -13.32 9.71
C SER A 202 11.03 -13.48 8.22
N CYS A 203 10.07 -13.75 7.34
CA CYS A 203 10.38 -14.05 5.95
C CYS A 203 10.87 -12.81 5.18
N SER A 204 11.78 -13.02 4.24
CA SER A 204 12.35 -11.97 3.39
C SER A 204 11.64 -11.86 2.04
N SER A 205 10.98 -12.94 1.60
CA SER A 205 10.30 -13.05 0.32
C SER A 205 8.97 -13.78 0.48
N PRO A 206 8.03 -13.61 -0.46
CA PRO A 206 6.77 -14.33 -0.44
C PRO A 206 6.94 -15.84 -0.63
N GLU A 207 7.97 -16.28 -1.36
CA GLU A 207 8.29 -17.69 -1.57
C GLU A 207 8.72 -18.37 -0.25
N GLU A 208 9.55 -17.70 0.55
CA GLU A 208 9.97 -18.18 1.88
C GLU A 208 8.76 -18.32 2.82
N ALA A 209 7.85 -17.34 2.76
CA ALA A 209 6.63 -17.31 3.55
C ALA A 209 5.66 -18.46 3.23
N VAL A 210 5.68 -18.97 1.98
CA VAL A 210 4.86 -20.12 1.52
C VAL A 210 5.66 -21.43 1.55
N SER A 211 6.73 -21.50 2.34
CA SER A 211 7.50 -22.75 2.52
C SER A 211 6.67 -23.90 3.08
N ALA A 212 7.15 -25.13 2.88
CA ALA A 212 6.54 -26.34 3.47
C ALA A 212 6.36 -26.25 4.99
N ARG A 213 7.28 -25.54 5.68
CA ARG A 213 7.19 -25.29 7.13
C ARG A 213 5.99 -24.41 7.47
N SER A 214 5.80 -23.30 6.77
CA SER A 214 4.67 -22.39 6.99
C SER A 214 3.34 -23.05 6.67
N LEU A 215 3.27 -23.82 5.57
CA LEU A 215 2.08 -24.57 5.20
C LEU A 215 1.72 -25.65 6.22
N THR A 216 2.71 -26.36 6.75
CA THR A 216 2.51 -27.35 7.82
C THR A 216 2.01 -26.68 9.10
N ALA A 217 2.61 -25.55 9.49
CA ALA A 217 2.17 -24.80 10.66
C ALA A 217 0.73 -24.27 10.53
N LEU A 218 0.37 -23.77 9.35
CA LEU A 218 -1.01 -23.34 9.08
C LEU A 218 -1.98 -24.51 9.18
N ARG A 219 -1.66 -25.65 8.55
CA ARG A 219 -2.53 -26.83 8.56
C ARG A 219 -2.72 -27.41 9.97
N ASP A 220 -1.63 -27.58 10.70
CA ASP A 220 -1.66 -28.21 12.02
C ASP A 220 -2.27 -27.28 13.08
N GLY A 221 -2.08 -25.96 12.91
CA GLY A 221 -2.65 -24.93 13.80
C GLY A 221 -4.12 -24.60 13.53
N PHE A 222 -4.57 -24.78 12.29
CA PHE A 222 -5.92 -24.44 11.83
C PHE A 222 -6.54 -25.60 11.02
N PRO A 223 -6.71 -26.78 11.65
CA PRO A 223 -7.27 -27.94 10.98
C PRO A 223 -8.71 -27.66 10.55
N GLN A 224 -9.09 -28.13 9.37
CA GLN A 224 -10.46 -28.05 8.85
C GLN A 224 -11.03 -29.45 8.64
N GLU A 225 -12.36 -29.55 8.60
CA GLU A 225 -13.05 -30.85 8.52
C GLU A 225 -12.83 -31.56 7.18
N SER A 226 -12.54 -30.80 6.10
CA SER A 226 -12.34 -31.36 4.76
C SER A 226 -11.13 -30.76 4.03
N PRO A 227 -10.52 -31.49 3.09
CA PRO A 227 -9.43 -30.96 2.26
C PRO A 227 -9.81 -29.70 1.46
N GLU A 228 -11.05 -29.57 1.02
CA GLU A 228 -11.55 -28.43 0.25
C GLU A 228 -11.70 -27.18 1.11
N SER A 229 -11.98 -27.38 2.41
CA SER A 229 -12.08 -26.29 3.38
C SER A 229 -10.73 -25.90 4.00
N GLN A 230 -9.72 -26.76 3.87
CA GLN A 230 -8.38 -26.56 4.45
C GLN A 230 -7.76 -25.26 3.98
N LEU A 231 -7.24 -24.47 4.92
CA LEU A 231 -6.55 -23.23 4.61
C LEU A 231 -5.23 -23.51 3.89
N ASN A 232 -4.93 -22.69 2.88
CA ASN A 232 -3.72 -22.80 2.08
C ASN A 232 -3.09 -21.42 1.84
N LEU A 233 -1.75 -21.39 1.75
CA LEU A 233 -0.99 -20.19 1.41
C LEU A 233 -0.64 -20.19 -0.07
N GLN A 234 -0.74 -19.03 -0.69
CA GLN A 234 -0.35 -18.79 -2.07
C GLN A 234 0.43 -17.49 -2.15
N TYR A 235 1.16 -17.30 -3.25
CA TYR A 235 1.87 -16.08 -3.48
C TYR A 235 1.97 -15.73 -4.96
N HIS A 236 2.23 -14.46 -5.21
CA HIS A 236 2.84 -14.02 -6.46
C HIS A 236 4.19 -13.36 -6.18
N ARG A 237 5.04 -13.32 -7.19
CA ARG A 237 6.33 -12.64 -7.17
C ARG A 237 6.48 -11.79 -8.44
N LEU A 238 7.18 -10.67 -8.30
CA LEU A 238 7.64 -9.81 -9.37
C LEU A 238 9.12 -10.10 -9.59
N ASP A 239 9.52 -10.28 -10.85
CA ASP A 239 10.93 -10.48 -11.18
C ASP A 239 11.77 -9.19 -11.07
N ASP A 240 11.11 -8.02 -11.06
CA ASP A 240 11.76 -6.72 -10.99
C ASP A 240 11.08 -5.78 -9.99
N VAL A 241 11.91 -5.14 -9.15
CA VAL A 241 11.48 -4.22 -8.09
C VAL A 241 11.90 -2.80 -8.45
N LYS A 242 10.93 -1.96 -8.79
CA LYS A 242 11.07 -0.57 -9.24
C LYS A 242 10.45 0.44 -8.26
N GLY A 243 10.52 0.16 -6.96
CA GLY A 243 10.04 1.06 -5.90
C GLY A 243 8.52 1.26 -5.93
N ILE A 244 8.06 2.51 -6.08
CA ILE A 244 6.63 2.86 -6.03
C ILE A 244 5.81 2.06 -7.05
N LEU A 245 6.33 1.89 -8.27
CA LEU A 245 5.64 1.15 -9.31
C LEU A 245 5.37 -0.31 -8.89
N SER A 246 6.34 -0.97 -8.25
CA SER A 246 6.14 -2.34 -7.74
C SER A 246 5.06 -2.40 -6.66
N GLY A 247 4.95 -1.36 -5.83
CA GLY A 247 3.86 -1.25 -4.85
C GLY A 247 2.48 -1.20 -5.52
N ILE A 248 2.34 -0.41 -6.60
CA ILE A 248 1.10 -0.30 -7.36
C ILE A 248 0.81 -1.61 -8.11
N ILE A 249 1.81 -2.26 -8.71
CA ILE A 249 1.65 -3.57 -9.37
C ILE A 249 1.19 -4.61 -8.35
N ASN A 250 1.85 -4.71 -7.20
CA ASN A 250 1.48 -5.63 -6.13
C ASN A 250 0.03 -5.41 -5.66
N LYS A 251 -0.36 -4.15 -5.47
CA LYS A 251 -1.75 -3.81 -5.15
C LYS A 251 -2.72 -4.27 -6.23
N SER A 252 -2.38 -4.05 -7.50
CA SER A 252 -3.26 -4.35 -8.63
C SER A 252 -3.46 -5.86 -8.81
N VAL A 253 -2.39 -6.65 -8.65
CA VAL A 253 -2.48 -8.11 -8.61
C VAL A 253 -3.30 -8.56 -7.40
N ALA A 254 -3.08 -7.97 -6.22
CA ALA A 254 -3.84 -8.30 -5.02
C ALA A 254 -5.34 -8.00 -5.15
N ASP A 255 -5.72 -6.89 -5.77
CA ASP A 255 -7.11 -6.52 -6.01
C ASP A 255 -7.78 -7.56 -6.93
N VAL A 256 -7.13 -7.99 -8.03
CA VAL A 256 -7.63 -9.04 -8.93
C VAL A 256 -7.73 -10.41 -8.23
N LEU A 257 -6.72 -10.79 -7.44
CA LEU A 257 -6.75 -12.06 -6.71
C LEU A 257 -7.81 -12.07 -5.60
N THR A 258 -8.13 -10.91 -5.03
CA THR A 258 -9.23 -10.76 -4.07
C THR A 258 -10.58 -11.07 -4.70
N GLU A 259 -10.82 -10.64 -5.94
CA GLU A 259 -12.03 -11.00 -6.69
C GLU A 259 -12.11 -12.50 -6.98
N GLN A 260 -10.97 -13.19 -7.06
CA GLN A 260 -10.89 -14.64 -7.19
C GLN A 260 -10.98 -15.39 -5.85
N GLY A 261 -11.21 -14.70 -4.74
CA GLY A 261 -11.42 -15.28 -3.41
C GLY A 261 -10.14 -15.50 -2.58
N LEU A 262 -9.00 -14.97 -3.02
CA LEU A 262 -7.76 -15.01 -2.23
C LEU A 262 -7.69 -13.77 -1.32
N VAL A 263 -7.32 -13.93 -0.05
CA VAL A 263 -7.20 -12.81 0.89
C VAL A 263 -5.73 -12.47 1.11
N MET A 264 -5.31 -11.27 0.74
CA MET A 264 -3.91 -10.83 0.92
C MET A 264 -3.56 -10.74 2.42
N LEU A 265 -2.51 -11.44 2.83
CA LEU A 265 -1.98 -11.43 4.19
C LEU A 265 -0.81 -10.46 4.32
N MET A 266 0.21 -10.59 3.48
CA MET A 266 1.47 -9.84 3.62
C MET A 266 1.96 -9.34 2.27
N ALA A 267 2.61 -8.18 2.29
CA ALA A 267 3.31 -7.61 1.15
C ALA A 267 4.81 -7.59 1.46
N TYR A 268 5.61 -8.10 0.53
CA TYR A 268 7.05 -8.07 0.51
C TYR A 268 7.51 -7.12 -0.61
N GLN A 269 8.82 -6.85 -0.70
CA GLN A 269 9.36 -5.95 -1.72
C GLN A 269 9.07 -6.44 -3.15
N ASP A 270 9.10 -7.75 -3.33
CA ASP A 270 9.02 -8.46 -4.60
C ASP A 270 7.71 -9.23 -4.77
N GLY A 271 6.69 -9.07 -3.92
CA GLY A 271 5.43 -9.78 -4.10
C GLY A 271 4.51 -9.79 -2.89
N CYS A 272 3.48 -10.64 -2.91
CA CYS A 272 2.52 -10.75 -1.82
C CYS A 272 2.16 -12.20 -1.51
N VAL A 273 1.71 -12.43 -0.29
CA VAL A 273 1.22 -13.74 0.21
C VAL A 273 -0.26 -13.64 0.50
N TYR A 274 -0.98 -14.71 0.19
CA TYR A 274 -2.43 -14.81 0.26
C TYR A 274 -2.88 -16.05 1.03
N LEU A 275 -4.04 -15.94 1.66
CA LEU A 275 -4.79 -17.05 2.23
C LEU A 275 -5.93 -17.46 1.28
N SER A 276 -6.20 -18.76 1.21
CA SER A 276 -7.24 -19.35 0.36
C SER A 276 -7.75 -20.66 0.97
N LYS A 277 -8.79 -21.25 0.38
CA LYS A 277 -9.31 -22.57 0.75
C LYS A 277 -9.00 -23.65 -0.30
N GLY A 278 -8.63 -24.83 0.19
CA GLY A 278 -8.41 -26.02 -0.59
C GLY A 278 -7.40 -25.84 -1.73
N LEU A 279 -7.76 -26.37 -2.90
CA LEU A 279 -6.96 -26.30 -4.12
C LEU A 279 -7.29 -25.07 -4.99
N GLN A 280 -8.02 -24.09 -4.45
CA GLN A 280 -8.27 -22.84 -5.16
C GLN A 280 -6.91 -22.26 -5.56
N LYS A 281 -6.66 -22.11 -6.86
CA LYS A 281 -5.45 -21.50 -7.39
C LYS A 281 -5.85 -20.36 -8.30
N ALA A 282 -5.08 -19.28 -8.27
CA ALA A 282 -5.20 -18.23 -9.26
C ALA A 282 -5.00 -18.83 -10.65
N VAL A 283 -5.97 -18.61 -11.54
CA VAL A 283 -5.87 -19.09 -12.93
C VAL A 283 -5.20 -18.01 -13.75
N VAL A 284 -3.98 -18.27 -14.21
CA VAL A 284 -3.27 -17.38 -15.13
C VAL A 284 -3.76 -17.65 -16.55
N SER A 285 -4.53 -16.71 -17.07
CA SER A 285 -5.07 -16.68 -18.43
C SER A 285 -4.86 -15.31 -19.07
N SER A 286 -5.00 -15.21 -20.40
CA SER A 286 -4.94 -13.92 -21.10
C SER A 286 -5.95 -12.90 -20.54
N GLU A 287 -7.15 -13.34 -20.19
CA GLU A 287 -8.18 -12.52 -19.56
C GLU A 287 -7.74 -12.03 -18.18
N SER A 288 -7.13 -12.90 -17.35
CA SER A 288 -6.62 -12.48 -16.04
C SER A 288 -5.51 -11.44 -16.15
N ILE A 289 -4.66 -11.54 -17.18
CA ILE A 289 -3.57 -10.58 -17.44
C ILE A 289 -4.18 -9.24 -17.85
N GLU A 290 -5.16 -9.24 -18.74
CA GLU A 290 -5.88 -8.04 -19.15
C GLU A 290 -6.58 -7.36 -17.96
N ASN A 291 -7.19 -8.15 -17.07
CA ASN A 291 -7.78 -7.63 -15.83
C ASN A 291 -6.74 -6.97 -14.92
N VAL A 292 -5.55 -7.58 -14.76
CA VAL A 292 -4.45 -6.96 -14.01
C VAL A 292 -4.02 -5.63 -14.64
N TYR A 293 -3.91 -5.55 -15.98
CA TYR A 293 -3.60 -4.28 -16.66
C TYR A 293 -4.67 -3.22 -16.44
N ASN A 294 -5.95 -3.57 -16.57
CA ASN A 294 -7.07 -2.65 -16.35
C ASN A 294 -7.09 -2.11 -14.91
N VAL A 295 -6.87 -2.99 -13.93
CA VAL A 295 -6.78 -2.60 -12.51
C VAL A 295 -5.53 -1.77 -12.24
N LEU A 296 -4.39 -2.10 -12.86
CA LEU A 296 -3.15 -1.33 -12.76
C LEU A 296 -3.34 0.10 -13.28
N GLU A 297 -3.91 0.26 -14.48
CA GLU A 297 -4.21 1.55 -15.06
C GLU A 297 -5.11 2.38 -14.13
N LYS A 298 -6.18 1.76 -13.60
CA LYS A 298 -7.07 2.38 -12.62
C LYS A 298 -6.33 2.81 -11.36
N ASN A 299 -5.50 1.94 -10.79
CA ASN A 299 -4.75 2.21 -9.55
C ASN A 299 -3.74 3.35 -9.76
N ILE A 300 -3.07 3.42 -10.92
CA ILE A 300 -2.17 4.53 -11.25
C ILE A 300 -2.95 5.84 -11.38
N ARG A 301 -4.08 5.87 -12.09
CA ARG A 301 -4.95 7.06 -12.17
C ARG A 301 -5.40 7.57 -10.81
N GLN A 302 -5.72 6.64 -9.91
CA GLN A 302 -6.19 6.97 -8.56
C GLN A 302 -5.05 7.40 -7.62
N SER A 303 -3.81 6.99 -7.90
CA SER A 303 -2.64 7.38 -7.10
C SER A 303 -2.30 8.88 -7.19
N SER A 304 -2.73 9.56 -8.25
CA SER A 304 -2.52 10.99 -8.41
C SER A 304 -3.75 11.67 -9.00
N SER A 305 -4.27 12.65 -8.27
CA SER A 305 -5.30 13.57 -8.78
C SER A 305 -4.90 14.26 -10.09
N ALA A 306 -3.60 14.43 -10.36
CA ALA A 306 -3.12 15.03 -11.60
C ALA A 306 -3.25 14.11 -12.83
N LEU A 307 -3.55 12.81 -12.65
CA LEU A 307 -3.77 11.85 -13.74
C LEU A 307 -5.26 11.54 -13.97
N SER A 308 -6.12 11.96 -13.04
CA SER A 308 -7.57 11.69 -13.06
C SER A 308 -8.42 12.96 -13.25
N ASP A 309 -7.84 14.14 -13.07
CA ASP A 309 -8.52 15.44 -13.23
C ASP A 309 -8.07 16.14 -14.54
N PRO A 310 -8.95 16.23 -15.56
CA PRO A 310 -8.67 16.91 -16.83
C PRO A 310 -8.17 18.35 -16.66
N ALA A 311 -8.69 19.10 -15.67
CA ALA A 311 -8.33 20.49 -15.46
C ALA A 311 -6.88 20.62 -14.96
N ARG A 312 -6.45 19.68 -14.09
CA ARG A 312 -5.06 19.62 -13.61
C ARG A 312 -4.09 19.18 -14.70
N LEU A 313 -4.49 18.19 -15.52
CA LEU A 313 -3.72 17.80 -16.72
C LEU A 313 -3.55 18.98 -17.67
N GLY A 314 -4.62 19.77 -17.86
CA GLY A 314 -4.64 20.95 -18.70
C GLY A 314 -3.59 22.00 -18.33
N ASN A 315 -3.22 22.09 -17.06
CA ASN A 315 -2.17 23.01 -16.59
C ASN A 315 -0.76 22.57 -16.99
N ASN A 316 -0.55 21.28 -17.22
CA ASN A 316 0.73 20.72 -17.64
C ASN A 316 0.92 20.70 -19.16
N LEU A 317 -0.15 20.99 -19.92
CA LEU A 317 -0.10 21.10 -21.36
C LEU A 317 0.82 22.24 -21.79
N ARG A 318 1.78 21.91 -22.66
CA ARG A 318 2.63 22.89 -23.30
C ARG A 318 2.15 23.09 -24.74
N THR A 319 2.37 24.29 -25.26
CA THR A 319 2.15 24.60 -26.68
C THR A 319 3.52 24.55 -27.39
N PRO A 320 3.93 23.40 -27.97
CA PRO A 320 5.09 23.35 -28.85
C PRO A 320 4.99 24.34 -30.02
N ARG A 321 6.14 24.63 -30.65
CA ARG A 321 6.30 25.62 -31.74
C ARG A 321 5.31 25.48 -32.91
N LEU A 322 4.74 24.29 -33.10
CA LEU A 322 3.84 23.97 -34.21
C LEU A 322 2.36 24.31 -33.94
N GLY A 323 2.04 24.92 -32.79
CA GLY A 323 0.71 25.47 -32.57
C GLY A 323 -0.36 24.45 -32.18
N TYR A 324 0.02 23.31 -31.65
CA TYR A 324 -0.88 22.35 -30.99
C TYR A 324 -0.42 22.14 -29.55
N TYR A 325 -1.31 21.71 -28.67
CA TYR A 325 -0.97 21.25 -27.32
C TYR A 325 -0.32 19.88 -27.35
N GLY A 326 0.70 19.68 -26.51
CA GLY A 326 1.37 18.40 -26.32
C GLY A 326 1.56 18.04 -24.85
N LEU A 327 1.49 16.75 -24.58
CA LEU A 327 1.90 16.08 -23.34
C LEU A 327 2.72 14.85 -23.72
N SER A 328 3.52 14.36 -22.78
CA SER A 328 4.34 13.17 -23.00
C SER A 328 3.48 11.89 -22.97
N ASP A 329 3.97 10.84 -23.61
CA ASP A 329 3.25 9.57 -23.83
C ASP A 329 2.83 8.90 -22.50
N GLU A 330 3.57 9.16 -21.42
CA GLU A 330 3.24 8.63 -20.10
C GLU A 330 1.88 9.15 -19.60
N TYR A 331 1.53 10.40 -19.89
CA TYR A 331 0.22 10.94 -19.50
C TYR A 331 -0.91 10.32 -20.31
N TYR A 332 -0.67 9.95 -21.56
CA TYR A 332 -1.63 9.20 -22.37
C TYR A 332 -1.86 7.81 -21.81
N PHE A 333 -0.76 7.09 -21.51
CA PHE A 333 -0.82 5.76 -20.95
C PHE A 333 -1.56 5.75 -19.60
N PHE A 334 -1.27 6.71 -18.71
CA PHE A 334 -1.87 6.72 -17.38
C PHE A 334 -3.24 7.36 -17.35
N SER A 335 -3.48 8.49 -18.02
CA SER A 335 -4.76 9.22 -17.91
C SER A 335 -5.82 8.73 -18.90
N GLY A 336 -5.37 8.09 -19.98
CA GLY A 336 -6.20 7.57 -21.07
C GLY A 336 -6.73 8.62 -22.04
N PRO A 337 -7.18 8.19 -23.22
CA PRO A 337 -7.51 9.08 -24.33
C PRO A 337 -8.67 10.02 -24.00
N LYS A 338 -9.68 9.56 -23.27
CA LYS A 338 -10.85 10.37 -22.90
C LYS A 338 -10.47 11.55 -22.00
N THR A 339 -9.72 11.28 -20.94
CA THR A 339 -9.27 12.32 -19.98
C THR A 339 -8.32 13.30 -20.67
N MET A 340 -7.44 12.80 -21.53
CA MET A 340 -6.55 13.64 -22.33
C MET A 340 -7.32 14.56 -23.28
N LEU A 341 -8.32 14.03 -24.00
CA LEU A 341 -9.17 14.84 -24.87
C LEU A 341 -9.90 15.94 -24.08
N GLN A 342 -10.47 15.59 -22.93
CA GLN A 342 -11.11 16.57 -22.05
C GLN A 342 -10.12 17.65 -21.60
N ALA A 343 -8.90 17.27 -21.18
CA ALA A 343 -7.87 18.21 -20.77
C ALA A 343 -7.47 19.16 -21.91
N PHE A 344 -7.33 18.66 -23.14
CA PHE A 344 -7.05 19.50 -24.32
C PHE A 344 -8.19 20.48 -24.61
N ILE A 345 -9.44 20.03 -24.54
CA ILE A 345 -10.61 20.90 -24.79
C ILE A 345 -10.72 21.97 -23.71
N GLU A 346 -10.64 21.60 -22.42
CA GLU A 346 -10.73 22.54 -21.31
C GLU A 346 -9.60 23.58 -21.34
N LYS A 347 -8.38 23.14 -21.65
CA LYS A 347 -7.25 24.06 -21.83
C LYS A 347 -7.46 24.98 -23.01
N SER A 348 -7.98 24.48 -24.13
CA SER A 348 -8.28 25.28 -25.31
C SER A 348 -9.31 26.37 -25.01
N VAL A 349 -10.40 26.03 -24.33
CA VAL A 349 -11.44 26.98 -23.91
C VAL A 349 -10.85 28.02 -22.96
N THR A 350 -10.05 27.57 -21.97
CA THR A 350 -9.41 28.46 -21.00
C THR A 350 -8.43 29.41 -21.69
N SER A 351 -7.54 28.92 -22.55
CA SER A 351 -6.60 29.74 -23.32
C SER A 351 -7.32 30.71 -24.27
N ALA A 352 -8.36 30.24 -24.98
CA ALA A 352 -9.15 31.07 -25.89
C ALA A 352 -9.78 32.28 -25.20
N HIS A 353 -10.27 32.11 -23.97
CA HIS A 353 -10.96 33.17 -23.23
C HIS A 353 -10.06 33.98 -22.28
N ALA A 354 -8.94 33.41 -21.81
CA ALA A 354 -8.02 34.07 -20.89
C ALA A 354 -6.92 34.88 -21.60
N GLU A 355 -6.45 34.46 -22.78
CA GLU A 355 -5.35 35.10 -23.51
C GLU A 355 -5.85 36.28 -24.39
N LYS A 356 -6.59 37.22 -23.79
CA LYS A 356 -7.19 38.37 -24.50
C LYS A 356 -6.17 39.31 -25.17
N ASN A 357 -4.90 39.23 -24.77
CA ASN A 357 -3.80 40.10 -25.23
C ASN A 357 -2.69 39.35 -25.96
N LEU A 358 -2.97 38.20 -26.59
CA LEU A 358 -2.01 37.65 -27.55
C LEU A 358 -1.92 38.58 -28.76
N ASP A 359 -0.71 39.05 -29.06
CA ASP A 359 -0.43 39.69 -30.34
C ASP A 359 -0.33 38.60 -31.40
N LEU A 360 -1.42 38.46 -32.15
CA LEU A 360 -1.50 37.58 -33.31
C LEU A 360 -0.42 38.00 -34.31
N THR A 361 0.40 37.04 -34.73
CA THR A 361 1.35 37.28 -35.83
C THR A 361 0.59 37.50 -37.14
N ASP A 362 1.16 38.26 -38.07
CA ASP A 362 0.55 38.52 -39.39
C ASP A 362 0.21 37.20 -40.12
N SER A 363 1.06 36.19 -39.98
CA SER A 363 0.84 34.84 -40.52
C SER A 363 -0.42 34.17 -39.98
N MET A 364 -0.71 34.32 -38.68
CA MET A 364 -1.92 33.80 -38.04
C MET A 364 -3.16 34.53 -38.55
N THR A 365 -3.10 35.86 -38.63
CA THR A 365 -4.19 36.70 -39.13
C THR A 365 -4.53 36.40 -40.58
N ASP A 366 -3.51 36.23 -41.45
CA ASP A 366 -3.69 35.82 -42.83
C ASP A 366 -4.21 34.38 -42.97
N GLY A 367 -3.84 33.49 -42.06
CA GLY A 367 -4.39 32.14 -41.96
C GLY A 367 -5.90 32.15 -41.67
N ILE A 368 -6.33 32.92 -40.67
CA ILE A 368 -7.75 33.07 -40.30
C ILE A 368 -8.53 33.67 -41.48
N ARG A 369 -8.01 34.72 -42.12
CA ARG A 369 -8.66 35.36 -43.29
C ARG A 369 -8.84 34.38 -44.44
N ARG A 370 -7.81 33.58 -44.76
CA ARG A 370 -7.90 32.55 -45.81
C ARG A 370 -8.91 31.46 -45.47
N CYS A 371 -9.02 31.05 -44.20
CA CYS A 371 -10.08 30.13 -43.78
C CYS A 371 -11.46 30.74 -44.02
N GLY A 372 -11.69 31.99 -43.61
CA GLY A 372 -12.97 32.69 -43.82
C GLY A 372 -13.39 32.83 -45.27
N GLN A 373 -12.46 32.77 -46.23
CA GLN A 373 -12.78 32.76 -47.67
C GLN A 373 -13.29 31.40 -48.17
N VAL A 374 -13.07 30.32 -47.42
CA VAL A 374 -13.34 28.94 -47.83
C VAL A 374 -14.52 28.34 -47.06
N VAL A 375 -14.72 28.70 -45.79
CA VAL A 375 -15.88 28.24 -45.01
C VAL A 375 -17.12 29.10 -45.27
N PRO A 376 -18.31 28.50 -45.39
CA PRO A 376 -19.57 29.20 -45.66
C PRO A 376 -20.17 29.85 -44.39
N ILE A 377 -19.31 30.39 -43.52
CA ILE A 377 -19.67 30.96 -42.22
C ILE A 377 -18.94 32.30 -42.08
N GLU A 378 -19.66 33.33 -41.67
CA GLU A 378 -19.05 34.63 -41.37
C GLU A 378 -18.14 34.52 -40.14
N MET A 379 -16.86 34.83 -40.32
CA MET A 379 -15.85 34.69 -39.27
C MET A 379 -15.73 35.99 -38.47
N GLU A 380 -15.66 35.87 -37.15
CA GLU A 380 -15.50 37.01 -36.24
C GLU A 380 -14.16 37.73 -36.49
N CYS A 381 -14.24 39.03 -36.75
CA CYS A 381 -13.10 39.85 -37.18
C CYS A 381 -12.46 40.67 -36.05
N SER A 382 -13.08 40.72 -34.87
CA SER A 382 -12.48 41.39 -33.70
C SER A 382 -11.20 40.69 -33.23
N LYS A 383 -10.25 41.44 -32.66
CA LYS A 383 -9.01 40.88 -32.08
C LYS A 383 -9.33 39.81 -31.02
N GLU A 384 -10.35 40.06 -30.20
CA GLU A 384 -10.82 39.10 -29.19
C GLU A 384 -11.38 37.83 -29.84
N GLY A 385 -12.22 37.95 -30.86
CA GLY A 385 -12.76 36.79 -31.57
C GLY A 385 -11.72 36.00 -32.36
N GLN A 386 -10.72 36.67 -32.96
CA GLN A 386 -9.60 36.01 -33.62
C GLN A 386 -8.71 35.23 -32.65
N ASN A 387 -8.50 35.74 -31.43
CA ASN A 387 -7.82 35.00 -30.36
C ASN A 387 -8.61 33.77 -29.92
N ILE A 388 -9.94 33.87 -29.82
CA ILE A 388 -10.82 32.74 -29.53
C ILE A 388 -10.74 31.68 -30.64
N LEU A 389 -10.83 32.10 -31.90
CA LEU A 389 -10.71 31.23 -33.07
C LEU A 389 -9.36 30.50 -33.10
N LEU A 390 -8.27 31.20 -32.76
CA LEU A 390 -6.95 30.57 -32.65
C LEU A 390 -6.93 29.48 -31.57
N GLY A 391 -7.49 29.75 -30.38
CA GLY A 391 -7.57 28.76 -29.31
C GLY A 391 -8.30 27.48 -29.72
N PHE A 392 -9.44 27.62 -30.40
CA PHE A 392 -10.18 26.48 -30.96
C PHE A 392 -9.45 25.79 -32.12
N ALA A 393 -8.77 26.54 -32.99
CA ALA A 393 -7.97 25.97 -34.06
C ALA A 393 -6.81 25.12 -33.50
N ARG A 394 -6.17 25.55 -32.41
CA ARG A 394 -5.16 24.75 -31.69
C ARG A 394 -5.78 23.47 -31.14
N ALA A 395 -6.99 23.54 -30.56
CA ALA A 395 -7.72 22.36 -30.08
C ALA A 395 -7.92 21.32 -31.19
N VAL A 396 -8.46 21.77 -32.32
CA VAL A 396 -8.74 20.91 -33.48
C VAL A 396 -7.45 20.33 -34.06
N ALA A 397 -6.39 21.14 -34.16
CA ALA A 397 -5.08 20.67 -34.61
C ALA A 397 -4.49 19.61 -33.67
N THR A 398 -4.60 19.80 -32.35
CA THR A 398 -4.19 18.79 -31.36
C THR A 398 -4.99 17.50 -31.50
N VAL A 399 -6.31 17.59 -31.60
CA VAL A 399 -7.16 16.40 -31.74
C VAL A 399 -6.79 15.64 -33.02
N HIS A 400 -6.64 16.36 -34.13
CA HIS A 400 -6.25 15.76 -35.40
C HIS A 400 -4.89 15.05 -35.28
N GLN A 401 -3.87 15.74 -34.77
CA GLN A 401 -2.52 15.20 -34.73
C GLN A 401 -2.33 14.08 -33.69
N SER A 402 -2.95 14.19 -32.52
CA SER A 402 -2.72 13.25 -31.42
C SER A 402 -3.68 12.08 -31.35
N PHE A 403 -4.85 12.17 -32.00
CA PHE A 403 -5.85 11.09 -31.95
C PHE A 403 -6.24 10.58 -33.34
N VAL A 404 -6.23 11.44 -34.36
CA VAL A 404 -6.80 11.11 -35.67
C VAL A 404 -5.72 10.63 -36.64
N SER A 405 -4.60 11.34 -36.78
CA SER A 405 -3.58 11.01 -37.77
C SER A 405 -2.86 9.70 -37.50
N GLU A 406 -2.88 9.20 -36.27
CA GLU A 406 -2.36 7.86 -35.94
C GLU A 406 -3.31 6.74 -36.36
N VAL A 407 -4.62 7.02 -36.43
CA VAL A 407 -5.66 6.04 -36.77
C VAL A 407 -6.03 6.09 -38.25
N ILE A 408 -5.84 7.25 -38.89
CA ILE A 408 -6.29 7.50 -40.25
C ILE A 408 -5.10 7.79 -41.16
N THR A 409 -4.78 6.81 -42.00
CA THR A 409 -3.68 6.86 -42.98
C THR A 409 -4.01 7.71 -44.22
N ASP A 410 -5.29 7.98 -44.50
CA ASP A 410 -5.74 8.85 -45.60
C ASP A 410 -6.31 10.18 -45.06
N ASN A 411 -5.50 11.23 -45.11
CA ASN A 411 -5.85 12.57 -44.67
C ASN A 411 -7.14 13.12 -45.34
N LYS A 412 -7.51 12.66 -46.53
CA LYS A 412 -8.73 13.13 -47.23
C LYS A 412 -10.01 12.67 -46.54
N GLN A 413 -9.97 11.58 -45.79
CA GLN A 413 -11.12 11.07 -45.03
C GLN A 413 -11.04 11.40 -43.53
N SER A 414 -9.96 12.05 -43.09
CA SER A 414 -9.66 12.25 -41.67
C SER A 414 -10.77 12.97 -40.92
N LEU A 415 -11.29 14.09 -41.45
CA LEU A 415 -12.36 14.85 -40.82
C LEU A 415 -13.66 14.03 -40.68
N ARG A 416 -14.10 13.36 -41.75
CA ARG A 416 -15.32 12.55 -41.75
C ARG A 416 -15.23 11.38 -40.78
N LYS A 417 -14.12 10.65 -40.80
CA LYS A 417 -13.89 9.54 -39.87
C LYS A 417 -13.68 10.01 -38.43
N THR A 418 -13.13 11.21 -38.22
CA THR A 418 -13.09 11.85 -36.88
C THR A 418 -14.51 12.07 -36.37
N CYS A 419 -15.36 12.68 -37.20
CA CYS A 419 -16.78 12.86 -36.89
C CYS A 419 -17.47 11.51 -36.58
N GLU A 420 -17.20 10.45 -37.35
CA GLU A 420 -17.71 9.10 -37.08
C GLU A 420 -17.18 8.49 -35.77
N ILE A 421 -15.87 8.57 -35.48
CA ILE A 421 -15.25 8.03 -34.26
C ILE A 421 -15.80 8.73 -32.99
N TRP A 422 -16.03 10.03 -33.07
CA TRP A 422 -16.46 10.84 -31.94
C TRP A 422 -17.97 11.12 -31.91
N GLY A 423 -18.74 10.53 -32.83
CA GLY A 423 -20.20 10.65 -32.87
C GLY A 423 -20.72 12.07 -33.19
N VAL A 424 -19.94 12.87 -33.91
CA VAL A 424 -20.30 14.22 -34.36
C VAL A 424 -20.87 14.12 -35.79
N PRO A 425 -21.95 14.82 -36.14
CA PRO A 425 -22.43 14.85 -37.53
C PRO A 425 -21.34 15.39 -38.48
N ALA A 426 -21.05 14.65 -39.54
CA ALA A 426 -20.03 14.99 -40.54
C ALA A 426 -20.53 15.97 -41.60
#